data_AF-A0A357JEV7-F1
#
_entry.id   AF-A0A357JEV7-F1
#
_cell.length_a   1.000
_cell.length_b   1.000
_cell.length_c   1.000
_cell.angle_alpha   90.00
_cell.angle_beta   90.00
_cell.angle_gamma   90.00
#
_symmetry.space_group_name_H-M   'P 1'
#
loop_
_entity.id
_entity.type
_entity.pdbx_description
1 polymer ?
#
loop_
_entity_poly.entity_id
_entity_poly.type
_entity_poly.pdbx_seq_one_letter_code
_entity_poly.pdbx_strand_id
1 'polypeptide(L)'
;MKYKLFKSKIDILRNSGSASWNKRLLATLIDFLIMVLVTLSLFNLTYLIIDKNNNYNAYKNTVTNEITYYNKLINETHLVEFTDDSLTNRKDTDTMALETISKQINFAYKLDLNSGGKNFSSEPISTLKFGESSLTNDNLTYFYGTYLIKHNENNDLLNLDNMNPYIYLNNLIKKNSNTNYDRYFAFIDDPNDANYGLTYIKPYVANEIYKYLFSDYENGKSYFNDINNIYCYLFEISEKLVLDSASYKVHYANYNKALISQGDIINLGMILTILVSYLLVIVTPKLLFKDDATIGRKVLGLGLIDSKNLDNVKWYTLLTRSVFGFLAYLVTAFAIPILPMFNFSYTTFSFPFIYNGPTYFNLGVILLVIIVINLISSVFSLFSKKKVTLLDIITRTKLVDEQEEFDENND
;
A
#
# COMPACT_ATOMS: atom_id res chain seq x y z
N MET A 1 -45.47 32.84 47.66
CA MET A 1 -45.43 31.91 46.51
C MET A 1 -45.29 32.75 45.24
N LYS A 2 -44.05 33.08 44.83
CA LYS A 2 -43.77 33.83 43.59
C LYS A 2 -43.38 32.80 42.53
N TYR A 3 -44.21 32.66 41.49
CA TYR A 3 -43.86 31.95 40.27
C TYR A 3 -42.59 32.60 39.69
N LYS A 4 -41.46 31.88 39.71
CA LYS A 4 -40.25 32.29 38.98
C LYS A 4 -40.54 32.10 37.49
N LEU A 5 -40.90 33.21 36.84
CA LEU A 5 -40.93 33.36 35.39
C LEU A 5 -39.57 32.99 34.78
N PHE A 6 -39.62 32.22 33.69
CA PHE A 6 -38.56 31.99 32.69
C PHE A 6 -37.11 32.26 33.15
N LYS A 7 -36.44 31.23 33.71
CA LYS A 7 -34.97 31.25 33.81
C LYS A 7 -34.41 31.39 32.39
N SER A 8 -33.51 32.35 32.16
CA SER A 8 -32.82 32.43 30.88
C SER A 8 -31.97 31.17 30.68
N LYS A 9 -31.72 30.75 29.44
CA LYS A 9 -30.90 29.56 29.15
C LYS A 9 -29.50 29.65 29.79
N ILE A 10 -28.97 30.86 29.92
CA ILE A 10 -27.70 31.15 30.61
C ILE A 10 -27.81 30.89 32.11
N ASP A 11 -28.92 31.25 32.76
CA ASP A 11 -29.13 30.97 34.18
C ASP A 11 -29.29 29.48 34.47
N ILE A 12 -29.77 28.70 33.50
CA ILE A 12 -29.80 27.22 33.60
C ILE A 12 -28.35 26.72 33.54
N LEU A 13 -27.58 27.10 32.51
CA LEU A 13 -26.19 26.69 32.31
C LEU A 13 -25.24 27.11 33.46
N ARG A 14 -25.48 28.27 34.09
CA ARG A 14 -24.69 28.73 35.25
C ARG A 14 -24.87 27.85 36.48
N ASN A 15 -26.05 27.28 36.65
CA ASN A 15 -26.39 26.41 37.77
C ASN A 15 -26.19 24.92 37.42
N SER A 16 -25.52 24.62 36.31
CA SER A 16 -25.32 23.26 35.82
C SER A 16 -23.97 22.65 36.23
N GLY A 17 -24.01 21.37 36.61
CA GLY A 17 -22.82 20.56 36.90
C GLY A 17 -21.89 20.39 35.69
N SER A 18 -20.64 19.99 35.95
CA SER A 18 -19.69 19.62 34.89
C SER A 18 -20.17 18.39 34.15
N ALA A 19 -20.32 18.45 32.82
CA ALA A 19 -20.78 17.29 32.06
C ALA A 19 -19.88 16.06 32.28
N SER A 20 -20.49 14.91 32.57
CA SER A 20 -19.78 13.64 32.77
C SER A 20 -19.04 13.20 31.50
N TRP A 21 -17.92 12.48 31.68
CA TRP A 21 -17.10 12.02 30.55
C TRP A 21 -17.90 11.17 29.55
N ASN A 22 -18.79 10.30 30.05
CA ASN A 22 -19.66 9.46 29.21
C ASN A 22 -20.57 10.28 28.31
N LYS A 23 -21.26 11.31 28.84
CA LYS A 23 -22.12 12.19 28.01
C LYS A 23 -21.30 12.96 26.98
N ARG A 24 -20.09 13.42 27.33
CA ARG A 24 -19.20 14.10 26.37
C ARG A 24 -18.75 13.20 25.24
N LEU A 25 -18.35 11.97 25.57
CA LEU A 25 -17.95 10.97 24.59
C LEU A 25 -19.13 10.64 23.67
N LEU A 26 -20.31 10.38 24.22
CA LEU A 26 -21.50 10.04 23.45
C LEU A 26 -21.93 11.17 22.52
N ALA A 27 -21.90 12.43 22.96
CA ALA A 27 -22.16 13.59 22.09
C ALA A 27 -21.16 13.65 20.92
N THR A 28 -19.88 13.44 21.21
CA THR A 28 -18.81 13.44 20.19
C THR A 28 -18.97 12.27 19.22
N LEU A 29 -19.36 11.09 19.68
CA LEU A 29 -19.63 9.92 18.83
C LEU A 29 -20.82 10.15 17.91
N ILE A 30 -21.90 10.76 18.41
CA ILE A 30 -23.06 11.14 17.58
C ILE A 30 -22.60 12.09 16.46
N ASP A 31 -21.89 13.16 16.81
CA ASP A 31 -21.38 14.13 15.84
C ASP A 31 -20.42 13.47 14.84
N PHE A 32 -19.54 12.58 15.30
CA PHE A 32 -18.60 11.83 14.46
C PHE A 32 -19.30 10.90 13.48
N LEU A 33 -20.32 10.15 13.92
CA LEU A 33 -21.10 9.27 13.03
C LEU A 33 -21.82 10.07 11.95
N ILE A 34 -22.46 11.19 12.31
CA ILE A 34 -23.13 12.07 11.34
C ILE A 34 -22.09 12.64 10.37
N MET A 35 -20.94 13.10 10.88
CA MET A 35 -19.83 13.59 10.07
C MET A 35 -19.35 12.55 9.05
N VAL A 36 -19.15 11.29 9.48
CA VAL A 36 -18.75 10.20 8.59
C VAL A 36 -19.79 9.99 7.50
N LEU A 37 -21.08 9.86 7.85
CA LEU A 37 -22.15 9.62 6.89
C LEU A 37 -22.27 10.75 5.84
N VAL A 38 -22.22 12.01 6.29
CA VAL A 38 -22.27 13.17 5.40
C VAL A 38 -21.01 13.27 4.53
N THR A 39 -19.84 13.03 5.11
CA THR A 39 -18.55 13.04 4.38
C THR A 39 -18.54 11.98 3.28
N LEU A 40 -18.95 10.75 3.58
CA LEU A 40 -19.03 9.67 2.60
C LEU A 40 -20.00 10.01 1.47
N SER A 41 -21.17 10.57 1.81
CA SER A 41 -22.18 10.97 0.83
C SER A 41 -21.68 12.09 -0.09
N LEU A 42 -21.10 13.13 0.48
CA LEU A 42 -20.52 14.24 -0.29
C LEU A 42 -19.29 13.79 -1.09
N PHE A 43 -18.49 12.86 -0.56
CA PHE A 43 -17.31 12.38 -1.28
C PHE A 43 -17.71 11.59 -2.52
N ASN A 44 -18.77 10.78 -2.46
CA ASN A 44 -19.32 10.12 -3.65
C ASN A 44 -19.70 11.15 -4.75
N LEU A 45 -20.33 12.26 -4.37
CA LEU A 45 -20.65 13.33 -5.32
C LEU A 45 -19.40 14.01 -5.86
N THR A 46 -18.43 14.31 -5.00
CA THR A 46 -17.14 14.88 -5.38
C THR A 46 -16.41 13.98 -6.36
N TYR A 47 -16.39 12.67 -6.11
CA TYR A 47 -15.75 11.71 -6.99
C TYR A 47 -16.40 11.64 -8.38
N LEU A 48 -17.73 11.72 -8.47
CA LEU A 48 -18.43 11.81 -9.77
C LEU A 48 -18.02 13.06 -10.57
N ILE A 49 -17.63 14.14 -9.90
CA ILE A 49 -17.11 15.35 -10.56
C ILE A 49 -15.64 15.11 -10.98
N ILE A 50 -14.84 14.49 -10.12
CA ILE A 50 -13.44 14.15 -10.40
C ILE A 50 -13.33 13.18 -11.59
N ASP A 51 -14.16 12.14 -11.66
CA ASP A 51 -14.16 11.15 -12.75
C ASP A 51 -14.63 11.75 -14.09
N LYS A 52 -15.26 12.93 -14.09
CA LYS A 52 -15.56 13.72 -15.29
C LYS A 52 -14.48 14.75 -15.64
N ASN A 53 -13.46 14.91 -14.79
CA ASN A 53 -12.41 15.89 -15.02
C ASN A 53 -11.42 15.38 -16.08
N ASN A 54 -11.21 16.16 -17.14
CA ASN A 54 -10.32 15.79 -18.25
C ASN A 54 -8.88 15.55 -17.80
N ASN A 55 -8.35 16.34 -16.86
CA ASN A 55 -6.98 16.16 -16.38
C ASN A 55 -6.85 14.88 -15.57
N TYR A 56 -7.81 14.62 -14.66
CA TYR A 56 -7.84 13.37 -13.90
C TYR A 56 -7.88 12.15 -14.83
N ASN A 57 -8.73 12.17 -15.85
CA ASN A 57 -8.84 11.09 -16.82
C ASN A 57 -7.59 10.96 -17.70
N ALA A 58 -6.93 12.05 -18.07
CA ALA A 58 -5.66 12.00 -18.78
C ALA A 58 -4.59 11.29 -17.93
N TYR A 59 -4.45 11.64 -16.65
CA TYR A 59 -3.52 10.97 -15.74
C TYR A 59 -3.87 9.50 -15.51
N LYS A 60 -5.16 9.18 -15.31
CA LYS A 60 -5.65 7.80 -15.18
C LYS A 60 -5.28 6.97 -16.41
N ASN A 61 -5.48 7.51 -17.61
CA ASN A 61 -5.12 6.83 -18.86
C ASN A 61 -3.60 6.66 -18.99
N THR A 62 -2.80 7.66 -18.63
CA THR A 62 -1.34 7.51 -18.59
C THR A 62 -0.92 6.40 -17.65
N VAL A 63 -1.45 6.36 -16.42
CA VAL A 63 -1.17 5.28 -15.45
C VAL A 63 -1.51 3.91 -16.04
N THR A 64 -2.70 3.74 -16.63
CA THR A 64 -3.10 2.47 -17.26
C THR A 64 -2.21 2.08 -18.44
N ASN A 65 -1.84 3.06 -19.29
CA ASN A 65 -0.97 2.82 -20.44
C ASN A 65 0.44 2.41 -20.01
N GLU A 66 1.01 3.09 -19.01
CA GLU A 66 2.34 2.76 -18.49
C GLU A 66 2.37 1.40 -17.79
N ILE A 67 1.34 1.05 -16.99
CA ILE A 67 1.21 -0.30 -16.42
C ILE A 67 1.17 -1.37 -17.52
N THR A 68 0.36 -1.13 -18.55
CA THR A 68 0.25 -2.05 -19.69
C THR A 68 1.59 -2.18 -20.42
N TYR A 69 2.31 -1.08 -20.58
CA TYR A 69 3.66 -1.07 -21.15
C TYR A 69 4.63 -1.90 -20.31
N TYR A 70 4.67 -1.72 -18.98
CA TYR A 70 5.54 -2.51 -18.12
C TYR A 70 5.23 -4.00 -18.15
N ASN A 71 3.95 -4.36 -18.09
CA ASN A 71 3.58 -5.77 -18.11
C ASN A 71 3.98 -6.42 -19.45
N LYS A 72 3.88 -5.69 -20.57
CA LYS A 72 4.39 -6.16 -21.87
C LYS A 72 5.91 -6.26 -21.89
N LEU A 73 6.62 -5.24 -21.41
CA LEU A 73 8.08 -5.20 -21.36
C LEU A 73 8.62 -6.37 -20.54
N ILE A 74 8.10 -6.56 -19.33
CA ILE A 74 8.53 -7.63 -18.44
C ILE A 74 8.13 -9.00 -19.02
N ASN A 75 6.95 -9.15 -19.62
CA ASN A 75 6.57 -10.38 -20.31
C ASN A 75 7.53 -10.71 -21.46
N GLU A 76 7.99 -9.72 -22.25
CA GLU A 76 8.98 -9.94 -23.33
C GLU A 76 10.33 -10.42 -22.78
N THR A 77 10.68 -10.10 -21.53
CA THR A 77 11.94 -10.58 -20.93
C THR A 77 11.91 -12.05 -20.52
N HIS A 78 10.73 -12.66 -20.39
CA HIS A 78 10.47 -13.98 -19.79
C HIS A 78 10.91 -14.11 -18.32
N LEU A 79 11.39 -13.05 -17.67
CA LEU A 79 11.79 -13.08 -16.26
C LEU A 79 10.60 -13.12 -15.30
N VAL A 80 9.41 -12.72 -15.79
CA VAL A 80 8.12 -12.91 -15.11
C VAL A 80 7.13 -13.47 -16.13
N GLU A 81 6.38 -14.49 -15.70
CA GLU A 81 5.27 -15.06 -16.46
C GLU A 81 3.94 -14.58 -15.87
N PHE A 82 2.92 -14.50 -16.72
CA PHE A 82 1.56 -14.17 -16.32
C PHE A 82 0.66 -15.39 -16.45
N THR A 83 -0.30 -15.50 -15.54
CA THR A 83 -1.29 -16.59 -15.54
C THR A 83 -2.48 -16.32 -16.45
N ASP A 84 -2.56 -15.10 -16.99
CA ASP A 84 -3.64 -14.59 -17.83
C ASP A 84 -3.11 -13.86 -19.08
N ASP A 85 -3.86 -13.96 -20.18
CA ASP A 85 -3.52 -13.29 -21.45
C ASP A 85 -3.53 -11.76 -21.35
N SER A 86 -4.23 -11.20 -20.36
CA SER A 86 -4.25 -9.76 -20.09
C SER A 86 -3.02 -9.25 -19.35
N LEU A 87 -2.09 -10.13 -18.98
CA LEU A 87 -0.85 -9.79 -18.27
C LEU A 87 -1.10 -9.01 -16.97
N THR A 88 -2.07 -9.44 -16.17
CA THR A 88 -2.44 -8.76 -14.91
C THR A 88 -2.01 -9.51 -13.67
N ASN A 89 -2.03 -10.84 -13.71
CA ASN A 89 -1.73 -11.71 -12.59
C ASN A 89 -0.39 -12.40 -12.81
N ARG A 90 0.66 -11.85 -12.19
CA ARG A 90 2.00 -12.45 -12.18
C ARG A 90 1.94 -13.83 -11.55
N LYS A 91 2.62 -14.77 -12.18
CA LYS A 91 2.89 -16.09 -11.62
C LYS A 91 3.87 -15.95 -10.46
N ASP A 92 3.70 -16.79 -9.46
CA ASP A 92 4.57 -16.81 -8.29
C ASP A 92 6.00 -17.24 -8.69
N THR A 93 7.00 -16.54 -8.14
CA THR A 93 8.42 -16.76 -8.49
C THR A 93 8.88 -18.18 -8.14
N ASP A 94 8.43 -18.75 -7.01
CA ASP A 94 8.80 -20.12 -6.64
C ASP A 94 8.19 -21.13 -7.61
N THR A 95 6.99 -20.84 -8.13
CA THR A 95 6.38 -21.65 -9.18
C THR A 95 7.20 -21.59 -10.47
N MET A 96 7.63 -20.40 -10.90
CA MET A 96 8.49 -20.24 -12.09
C MET A 96 9.85 -20.94 -11.93
N ALA A 97 10.46 -20.86 -10.75
CA ALA A 97 11.71 -21.54 -10.45
C ALA A 97 11.55 -23.07 -10.50
N LEU A 98 10.48 -23.60 -9.91
CA LEU A 98 10.16 -25.04 -9.96
C LEU A 98 9.95 -25.55 -11.39
N GLU A 99 9.27 -24.77 -12.24
CA GLU A 99 9.09 -25.11 -13.64
C GLU A 99 10.40 -25.10 -14.42
N THR A 100 11.26 -24.11 -14.17
CA THR A 100 12.61 -24.03 -14.75
C THR A 100 13.43 -25.26 -14.36
N ILE A 101 13.45 -25.63 -13.08
CA ILE A 101 14.12 -26.84 -12.60
C ILE A 101 13.54 -28.10 -13.26
N SER A 102 12.21 -28.17 -13.43
CA SER A 102 11.55 -29.30 -14.08
C SER A 102 11.92 -29.44 -15.55
N LYS A 103 12.02 -28.33 -16.30
CA LYS A 103 12.53 -28.29 -17.68
C LYS A 103 13.98 -28.79 -17.77
N GLN A 104 14.81 -28.40 -16.80
CA GLN A 104 16.20 -28.83 -16.70
C GLN A 104 16.34 -30.33 -16.39
N ILE A 105 15.45 -30.90 -15.57
CA ILE A 105 15.38 -32.36 -15.33
C ILE A 105 15.10 -33.12 -16.63
N ASN A 106 14.10 -32.68 -17.42
CA ASN A 106 13.76 -33.32 -18.69
C ASN A 106 14.93 -33.27 -19.68
N PHE A 107 15.62 -32.13 -19.78
CA PHE A 107 16.79 -31.97 -20.64
C PHE A 107 17.94 -32.89 -20.19
N ALA A 108 18.22 -32.95 -18.89
CA ALA A 108 19.25 -33.83 -18.33
C ALA A 108 18.94 -35.33 -18.56
N TYR A 109 17.67 -35.73 -18.45
CA TYR A 109 17.21 -37.08 -18.77
C TYR A 109 17.50 -37.44 -20.24
N LYS A 110 17.16 -36.56 -21.17
CA LYS A 110 17.44 -36.76 -22.61
C LYS A 110 18.92 -36.90 -22.91
N LEU A 111 19.78 -36.09 -22.26
CA LEU A 111 21.23 -36.22 -22.40
C LEU A 111 21.76 -37.56 -21.84
N ASP A 112 21.23 -38.01 -20.70
CA ASP A 112 21.58 -39.31 -20.12
C ASP A 112 21.19 -40.45 -21.08
N LEU A 113 19.98 -40.42 -21.64
CA LEU A 113 19.53 -41.39 -22.63
C LEU A 113 20.43 -41.43 -23.86
N ASN A 114 20.71 -40.26 -24.46
CA ASN A 114 21.51 -40.15 -25.68
C ASN A 114 22.96 -40.64 -25.51
N SER A 115 23.48 -40.58 -24.27
CA SER A 115 24.83 -41.04 -23.93
C SER A 115 24.88 -42.50 -23.45
N GLY A 116 23.76 -43.23 -23.46
CA GLY A 116 23.67 -44.59 -22.92
C GLY A 116 23.82 -44.66 -21.40
N GLY A 117 23.53 -43.54 -20.72
CA GLY A 117 23.64 -43.36 -19.28
C GLY A 117 22.65 -44.20 -18.47
N LYS A 118 22.91 -44.29 -17.17
CA LYS A 118 22.14 -45.09 -16.20
C LYS A 118 21.71 -44.26 -14.98
N ASN A 119 21.81 -42.93 -15.06
CA ASN A 119 21.50 -42.08 -13.92
C ASN A 119 20.00 -42.09 -13.65
N PHE A 120 19.18 -42.06 -14.69
CA PHE A 120 17.72 -42.19 -14.57
C PHE A 120 17.27 -43.65 -14.67
N SER A 121 16.50 -44.12 -13.69
CA SER A 121 15.89 -45.46 -13.71
C SER A 121 14.63 -45.53 -14.58
N SER A 122 13.99 -44.39 -14.81
CA SER A 122 12.75 -44.24 -15.57
C SER A 122 12.59 -42.80 -16.05
N GLU A 123 11.72 -42.59 -17.04
CA GLU A 123 11.35 -41.26 -17.52
C GLU A 123 10.68 -40.43 -16.41
N PRO A 124 11.02 -39.12 -16.28
CA PRO A 124 10.43 -38.25 -15.28
C PRO A 124 9.04 -37.75 -15.72
N ILE A 125 8.04 -38.65 -15.70
CA ILE A 125 6.69 -38.39 -16.25
C ILE A 125 6.04 -37.12 -15.64
N SER A 126 6.25 -36.87 -14.35
CA SER A 126 5.67 -35.72 -13.63
C SER A 126 6.13 -34.35 -14.13
N THR A 127 7.27 -34.29 -14.82
CA THR A 127 7.86 -33.04 -15.33
C THR A 127 7.62 -32.83 -16.82
N LEU A 128 7.16 -33.84 -17.57
CA LEU A 128 6.99 -33.76 -19.04
C LEU A 128 6.09 -32.61 -19.49
N LYS A 129 5.06 -32.28 -18.70
CA LYS A 129 4.12 -31.19 -18.99
C LYS A 129 4.77 -29.80 -19.13
N PHE A 130 5.97 -29.62 -18.58
CA PHE A 130 6.70 -28.34 -18.64
C PHE A 130 7.63 -28.24 -19.86
N GLY A 131 7.81 -29.34 -20.61
CA GLY A 131 8.73 -29.41 -21.74
C GLY A 131 10.20 -29.50 -21.33
N GLU A 132 11.09 -29.47 -22.31
CA GLU A 132 12.55 -29.52 -22.12
C GLU A 132 13.16 -28.11 -22.05
N SER A 133 14.23 -27.96 -21.27
CA SER A 133 15.06 -26.76 -21.31
C SER A 133 15.68 -26.57 -22.70
N SER A 134 15.70 -25.33 -23.18
CA SER A 134 16.29 -24.94 -24.47
C SER A 134 16.60 -23.45 -24.45
N LEU A 135 17.30 -22.95 -25.48
CA LEU A 135 17.64 -21.52 -25.62
C LEU A 135 16.40 -20.59 -25.58
N THR A 136 15.22 -21.10 -25.92
CA THR A 136 13.97 -20.33 -25.94
C THR A 136 13.02 -20.64 -24.78
N ASN A 137 13.14 -21.82 -24.16
CA ASN A 137 12.23 -22.26 -23.09
C ASN A 137 12.84 -22.14 -21.68
N ASP A 138 14.14 -21.89 -21.56
CA ASP A 138 14.79 -21.54 -20.30
C ASP A 138 14.82 -20.02 -20.14
N ASN A 139 14.11 -19.50 -19.13
CA ASN A 139 13.80 -18.08 -19.01
C ASN A 139 15.08 -17.23 -18.85
N LEU A 140 16.07 -17.68 -18.08
CA LEU A 140 17.34 -16.97 -17.92
C LEU A 140 18.17 -17.02 -19.21
N THR A 141 18.25 -18.17 -19.85
CA THR A 141 18.98 -18.33 -21.12
C THR A 141 18.35 -17.49 -22.22
N TYR A 142 17.02 -17.43 -22.28
CA TYR A 142 16.30 -16.57 -23.21
C TYR A 142 16.58 -15.08 -22.93
N PHE A 143 16.55 -14.67 -21.66
CA PHE A 143 16.83 -13.27 -21.30
C PHE A 143 18.23 -12.83 -21.76
N TYR A 144 19.28 -13.56 -21.38
CA TYR A 144 20.66 -13.20 -21.75
C TYR A 144 20.95 -13.45 -23.24
N GLY A 145 20.45 -14.54 -23.79
CA GLY A 145 20.76 -15.00 -25.14
C GLY A 145 19.92 -14.37 -26.26
N THR A 146 18.72 -13.88 -25.95
CA THR A 146 17.79 -13.34 -26.96
C THR A 146 17.40 -11.91 -26.63
N TYR A 147 16.83 -11.67 -25.44
CA TYR A 147 16.33 -10.34 -25.08
C TYR A 147 17.45 -9.31 -24.97
N LEU A 148 18.52 -9.63 -24.23
CA LEU A 148 19.65 -8.73 -24.00
C LEU A 148 20.36 -8.39 -25.31
N ILE A 149 20.57 -9.35 -26.21
CA ILE A 149 21.19 -9.09 -27.53
C ILE A 149 20.38 -8.06 -28.33
N LYS A 150 19.05 -8.19 -28.31
CA LYS A 150 18.14 -7.35 -29.09
C LYS A 150 17.99 -5.94 -28.51
N HIS A 151 18.02 -5.80 -27.19
CA HIS A 151 17.58 -4.57 -26.50
C HIS A 151 18.67 -3.85 -25.69
N ASN A 152 19.90 -4.37 -25.63
CA ASN A 152 21.01 -3.73 -24.91
C ASN A 152 21.76 -2.68 -25.75
N GLU A 153 21.01 -1.77 -26.38
CA GLU A 153 21.61 -0.68 -27.16
C GLU A 153 22.42 0.25 -26.24
N ASN A 154 23.63 0.64 -26.68
CA ASN A 154 24.54 1.49 -25.90
C ASN A 154 24.85 0.99 -24.48
N ASN A 155 24.75 -0.34 -24.23
CA ASN A 155 24.91 -0.95 -22.92
C ASN A 155 23.90 -0.45 -21.85
N ASP A 156 22.68 -0.10 -22.24
CA ASP A 156 21.63 0.41 -21.33
C ASP A 156 21.22 -0.61 -20.25
N LEU A 157 21.20 -1.91 -20.59
CA LEU A 157 20.83 -2.98 -19.66
C LEU A 157 22.05 -3.52 -18.92
N LEU A 158 23.14 -3.75 -19.64
CA LEU A 158 24.35 -4.36 -19.07
C LEU A 158 25.58 -4.06 -19.94
N ASN A 159 26.67 -3.59 -19.34
CA ASN A 159 27.95 -3.57 -20.04
C ASN A 159 28.58 -4.97 -20.04
N LEU A 160 28.71 -5.56 -21.22
CA LEU A 160 29.27 -6.90 -21.41
C LEU A 160 30.79 -6.90 -21.65
N ASP A 161 31.43 -5.74 -21.81
CA ASP A 161 32.88 -5.64 -22.14
C ASP A 161 33.30 -6.55 -23.32
N ASN A 162 32.45 -6.63 -24.36
CA ASN A 162 32.58 -7.54 -25.52
C ASN A 162 32.48 -9.05 -25.22
N MET A 163 32.03 -9.45 -24.03
CA MET A 163 31.74 -10.83 -23.69
C MET A 163 30.45 -11.31 -24.39
N ASN A 164 30.45 -12.56 -24.87
CA ASN A 164 29.24 -13.19 -25.36
C ASN A 164 28.20 -13.30 -24.21
N PRO A 165 26.93 -12.89 -24.40
CA PRO A 165 25.90 -12.94 -23.35
C PRO A 165 25.66 -14.31 -22.72
N TYR A 166 25.76 -15.39 -23.50
CA TYR A 166 25.64 -16.75 -22.99
C TYR A 166 26.81 -17.10 -22.06
N ILE A 167 28.03 -16.72 -22.45
CA ILE A 167 29.23 -16.89 -21.62
C ILE A 167 29.11 -16.07 -20.33
N TYR A 168 28.54 -14.86 -20.42
CA TYR A 168 28.29 -14.02 -19.25
C TYR A 168 27.34 -14.69 -18.25
N LEU A 169 26.21 -15.25 -18.71
CA LEU A 169 25.29 -16.02 -17.85
C LEU A 169 26.00 -17.21 -17.20
N ASN A 170 26.77 -17.98 -17.96
CA ASN A 170 27.53 -19.13 -17.43
C ASN A 170 28.51 -18.68 -16.33
N ASN A 171 29.18 -17.54 -16.51
CA ASN A 171 30.06 -16.96 -15.50
C ASN A 171 29.30 -16.50 -14.23
N LEU A 172 28.10 -15.95 -14.38
CA LEU A 172 27.24 -15.62 -13.24
C LEU A 172 26.83 -16.87 -12.47
N ILE A 173 26.43 -17.94 -13.15
CA ILE A 173 26.08 -19.21 -12.50
C ILE A 173 27.31 -19.76 -11.74
N LYS A 174 28.48 -19.81 -12.37
CA LYS A 174 29.74 -20.26 -11.73
C LYS A 174 30.07 -19.45 -10.48
N LYS A 175 30.00 -18.12 -10.57
CA LYS A 175 30.30 -17.21 -9.46
C LYS A 175 29.36 -17.42 -8.27
N ASN A 176 28.07 -17.63 -8.53
CA ASN A 176 27.04 -17.72 -7.47
C ASN A 176 26.80 -19.14 -6.96
N SER A 177 27.39 -20.14 -7.61
CA SER A 177 27.32 -21.56 -7.20
C SER A 177 28.44 -22.00 -6.26
N ASN A 178 29.26 -21.07 -5.74
CA ASN A 178 30.48 -21.35 -4.96
C ASN A 178 31.41 -22.37 -5.67
N THR A 179 32.29 -23.06 -4.94
CA THR A 179 33.18 -24.11 -5.50
C THR A 179 32.45 -25.37 -5.99
N ASN A 180 31.12 -25.45 -5.83
CA ASN A 180 30.31 -26.62 -6.18
C ASN A 180 29.67 -26.53 -7.58
N TYR A 181 29.93 -25.47 -8.35
CA TYR A 181 29.32 -25.32 -9.68
C TYR A 181 29.64 -26.50 -10.60
N ASP A 182 30.88 -26.99 -10.59
CA ASP A 182 31.31 -28.17 -11.35
C ASP A 182 30.63 -29.45 -10.88
N ARG A 183 30.12 -29.47 -9.65
CA ARG A 183 29.34 -30.61 -9.14
C ARG A 183 27.93 -30.59 -9.73
N TYR A 184 27.31 -29.41 -9.82
CA TYR A 184 25.87 -29.29 -10.10
C TYR A 184 25.55 -29.11 -11.59
N PHE A 185 26.35 -28.31 -12.29
CA PHE A 185 26.07 -27.82 -13.63
C PHE A 185 27.10 -28.30 -14.65
N ALA A 186 26.66 -28.39 -15.90
CA ALA A 186 27.51 -28.53 -17.07
C ALA A 186 27.15 -27.43 -18.09
N PHE A 187 28.15 -27.05 -18.89
CA PHE A 187 28.07 -25.91 -19.81
C PHE A 187 28.36 -26.39 -21.22
N ILE A 188 27.51 -26.01 -22.17
CA ILE A 188 27.70 -26.34 -23.59
C ILE A 188 28.51 -25.21 -24.22
N ASP A 189 29.82 -25.40 -24.29
CA ASP A 189 30.78 -24.39 -24.73
C ASP A 189 31.22 -24.55 -26.21
N ASP A 190 30.75 -25.58 -26.94
CA ASP A 190 31.05 -25.76 -28.36
C ASP A 190 30.17 -24.84 -29.23
N PRO A 191 30.75 -23.86 -29.96
CA PRO A 191 30.00 -22.94 -30.82
C PRO A 191 29.22 -23.61 -31.96
N ASN A 192 29.53 -24.88 -32.28
CA ASN A 192 28.84 -25.63 -33.33
C ASN A 192 27.65 -26.45 -32.78
N ASP A 193 27.47 -26.52 -31.45
CA ASP A 193 26.32 -27.19 -30.86
C ASP A 193 25.07 -26.31 -31.00
N ALA A 194 23.94 -26.93 -31.35
CA ALA A 194 22.65 -26.24 -31.45
C ALA A 194 22.18 -25.63 -30.11
N ASN A 195 22.74 -26.10 -28.99
CA ASN A 195 22.49 -25.62 -27.64
C ASN A 195 23.69 -24.85 -27.06
N TYR A 196 24.60 -24.33 -27.90
CA TYR A 196 25.71 -23.50 -27.47
C TYR A 196 25.24 -22.40 -26.51
N GLY A 197 25.86 -22.32 -25.35
CA GLY A 197 25.52 -21.34 -24.31
C GLY A 197 24.45 -21.78 -23.32
N LEU A 198 23.79 -22.94 -23.52
CA LEU A 198 22.86 -23.49 -22.54
C LEU A 198 23.62 -24.09 -21.36
N THR A 199 23.28 -23.66 -20.15
CA THR A 199 23.67 -24.35 -18.91
C THR A 199 22.63 -25.40 -18.55
N TYR A 200 23.09 -26.58 -18.13
CA TYR A 200 22.19 -27.64 -17.69
C TYR A 200 22.63 -28.33 -16.40
N ILE A 201 21.66 -28.89 -15.68
CA ILE A 201 21.89 -29.68 -14.47
C ILE A 201 22.43 -31.05 -14.87
N LYS A 202 23.52 -31.52 -14.23
CA LYS A 202 24.09 -32.83 -14.54
C LYS A 202 23.07 -33.96 -14.29
N PRO A 203 23.02 -35.01 -15.15
CA PRO A 203 22.00 -36.07 -15.05
C PRO A 203 21.83 -36.71 -13.67
N TYR A 204 22.93 -36.98 -12.96
CA TYR A 204 22.86 -37.56 -11.62
C TYR A 204 22.21 -36.59 -10.61
N VAL A 205 22.51 -35.29 -10.68
CA VAL A 205 21.92 -34.26 -9.80
C VAL A 205 20.44 -34.07 -10.12
N ALA A 206 20.10 -34.00 -11.40
CA ALA A 206 18.73 -33.87 -11.87
C ALA A 206 17.85 -35.03 -11.38
N ASN A 207 18.36 -36.26 -11.42
CA ASN A 207 17.65 -37.44 -10.91
C ASN A 207 17.43 -37.39 -9.40
N GLU A 208 18.42 -36.94 -8.61
CA GLU A 208 18.28 -36.80 -7.16
C GLU A 208 17.25 -35.73 -6.80
N ILE A 209 17.27 -34.59 -7.51
CA ILE A 209 16.24 -33.54 -7.37
C ILE A 209 14.85 -34.07 -7.75
N TYR A 210 14.74 -34.81 -8.86
CA TYR A 210 13.47 -35.41 -9.28
C TYR A 210 12.88 -36.32 -8.19
N LYS A 211 13.69 -37.22 -7.63
CA LYS A 211 13.24 -38.10 -6.53
C LYS A 211 12.81 -37.30 -5.29
N TYR A 212 13.51 -36.21 -4.97
CA TYR A 212 13.12 -35.34 -3.87
C TYR A 212 11.76 -34.69 -4.10
N LEU A 213 11.53 -34.13 -5.29
CA LEU A 213 10.29 -33.43 -5.62
C LEU A 213 9.07 -34.36 -5.74
N PHE A 214 9.27 -35.63 -6.13
CA PHE A 214 8.17 -36.51 -6.53
C PHE A 214 8.18 -37.92 -5.93
N SER A 215 9.09 -38.24 -5.01
CA SER A 215 9.22 -39.62 -4.46
C SER A 215 9.68 -39.67 -3.00
N ASP A 216 9.42 -38.63 -2.20
CA ASP A 216 9.73 -38.55 -0.75
C ASP A 216 11.20 -38.89 -0.40
N TYR A 217 12.15 -38.42 -1.23
CA TYR A 217 13.56 -38.75 -1.11
C TYR A 217 14.43 -37.55 -0.71
N GLU A 218 14.87 -37.50 0.54
CA GLU A 218 15.52 -36.31 1.12
C GLU A 218 16.92 -35.97 0.54
N ASN A 219 17.64 -36.91 -0.07
CA ASN A 219 19.03 -36.63 -0.51
C ASN A 219 19.10 -35.58 -1.65
N GLY A 220 18.02 -35.41 -2.41
CA GLY A 220 17.92 -34.38 -3.45
C GLY A 220 17.68 -32.96 -2.91
N LYS A 221 17.33 -32.81 -1.63
CA LYS A 221 16.91 -31.54 -1.03
C LYS A 221 17.99 -30.47 -1.05
N SER A 222 19.24 -30.84 -0.72
CA SER A 222 20.35 -29.89 -0.73
C SER A 222 20.63 -29.38 -2.15
N TYR A 223 20.61 -30.28 -3.14
CA TYR A 223 20.78 -29.91 -4.54
C TYR A 223 19.66 -29.01 -5.02
N PHE A 224 18.41 -29.34 -4.69
CA PHE A 224 17.25 -28.53 -5.03
C PHE A 224 17.33 -27.13 -4.43
N ASN A 225 17.59 -27.02 -3.12
CA ASN A 225 17.66 -25.72 -2.44
C ASN A 225 18.79 -24.85 -2.99
N ASP A 226 19.98 -25.42 -3.20
CA ASP A 226 21.12 -24.68 -3.75
C ASP A 226 20.79 -24.14 -5.15
N ILE A 227 20.29 -25.00 -6.04
CA ILE A 227 19.95 -24.64 -7.42
C ILE A 227 18.78 -23.64 -7.46
N ASN A 228 17.73 -23.86 -6.68
CA ASN A 228 16.59 -22.95 -6.59
C ASN A 228 17.03 -21.56 -6.13
N ASN A 229 17.87 -21.48 -5.09
CA ASN A 229 18.40 -20.20 -4.60
C ASN A 229 19.22 -19.48 -5.67
N ILE A 230 20.04 -20.19 -6.45
CA ILE A 230 20.80 -19.60 -7.55
C ILE A 230 19.85 -19.04 -8.63
N TYR A 231 18.86 -19.83 -9.08
CA TYR A 231 17.90 -19.37 -10.07
C TYR A 231 17.09 -18.16 -9.58
N CYS A 232 16.53 -18.21 -8.36
CA CYS A 232 15.80 -17.08 -7.78
C CYS A 232 16.65 -15.82 -7.70
N TYR A 233 17.91 -15.94 -7.26
CA TYR A 233 18.85 -14.81 -7.22
C TYR A 233 19.16 -14.24 -8.61
N LEU A 234 19.36 -15.10 -9.61
CA LEU A 234 19.62 -14.66 -10.98
C LEU A 234 18.39 -14.03 -11.63
N PHE A 235 17.18 -14.51 -11.34
CA PHE A 235 15.94 -13.86 -11.75
C PHE A 235 15.84 -12.44 -11.17
N GLU A 236 16.11 -12.28 -9.87
CA GLU A 236 16.07 -10.97 -9.20
C GLU A 236 17.07 -9.97 -9.80
N ILE A 237 18.33 -10.40 -10.01
CA ILE A 237 19.33 -9.54 -10.65
C ILE A 237 18.91 -9.18 -12.07
N SER A 238 18.45 -10.17 -12.83
CA SER A 238 18.08 -9.96 -14.24
C SER A 238 16.90 -9.00 -14.36
N GLU A 239 15.89 -9.13 -13.50
CA GLU A 239 14.75 -8.21 -13.46
C GLU A 239 15.23 -6.81 -13.10
N LYS A 240 16.14 -6.70 -12.12
CA LYS A 240 16.72 -5.42 -11.73
C LYS A 240 17.46 -4.72 -12.87
N LEU A 241 18.18 -5.44 -13.74
CA LEU A 241 18.83 -4.83 -14.92
C LEU A 241 17.79 -4.13 -15.83
N VAL A 242 16.63 -4.76 -16.02
CA VAL A 242 15.52 -4.17 -16.80
C VAL A 242 14.98 -2.93 -16.10
N LEU A 243 14.74 -3.00 -14.79
CA LEU A 243 14.23 -1.88 -13.99
C LEU A 243 15.22 -0.71 -13.87
N ASP A 244 16.52 -0.99 -13.96
CA ASP A 244 17.57 0.02 -13.89
C ASP A 244 17.90 0.67 -15.25
N SER A 245 17.39 0.12 -16.35
CA SER A 245 17.58 0.69 -17.70
C SER A 245 17.05 2.12 -17.81
N ALA A 246 17.73 2.95 -18.61
CA ALA A 246 17.28 4.31 -18.89
C ALA A 246 15.90 4.31 -19.56
N SER A 247 15.69 3.34 -20.46
CA SER A 247 14.42 3.13 -21.14
C SER A 247 13.26 2.91 -20.15
N TYR A 248 13.44 2.02 -19.17
CA TYR A 248 12.44 1.82 -18.11
C TYR A 248 12.25 3.08 -17.25
N LYS A 249 13.35 3.74 -16.84
CA LYS A 249 13.31 4.91 -15.95
C LYS A 249 12.52 6.08 -16.53
N VAL A 250 12.57 6.31 -17.84
CA VAL A 250 11.77 7.35 -18.52
C VAL A 250 10.28 7.07 -18.38
N HIS A 251 9.87 5.85 -18.69
CA HIS A 251 8.47 5.43 -18.52
C HIS A 251 8.07 5.53 -17.05
N TYR A 252 8.90 5.04 -16.13
CA TYR A 252 8.62 5.06 -14.69
C TYR A 252 8.42 6.47 -14.14
N ALA A 253 9.20 7.43 -14.63
CA ALA A 253 9.01 8.84 -14.29
C ALA A 253 7.64 9.36 -14.73
N ASN A 254 7.17 9.00 -15.94
CA ASN A 254 5.86 9.38 -16.45
C ASN A 254 4.72 8.74 -15.65
N TYR A 255 4.83 7.43 -15.39
CA TYR A 255 3.91 6.70 -14.53
C TYR A 255 3.79 7.36 -13.15
N ASN A 256 4.93 7.54 -12.47
CA ASN A 256 4.97 8.08 -11.12
C ASN A 256 4.39 9.50 -11.06
N LYS A 257 4.72 10.36 -12.02
CA LYS A 257 4.18 11.72 -12.10
C LYS A 257 2.66 11.73 -12.30
N ALA A 258 2.15 10.88 -13.18
CA ALA A 258 0.71 10.76 -13.42
C ALA A 258 -0.03 10.22 -12.20
N LEU A 259 0.55 9.20 -11.55
CA LEU A 259 0.01 8.58 -10.33
C LEU A 259 -0.07 9.59 -9.17
N ILE A 260 1.01 10.35 -8.93
CA ILE A 260 1.02 11.42 -7.92
C ILE A 260 -0.03 12.48 -8.24
N SER A 261 -0.12 12.92 -9.49
CA SER A 261 -1.10 13.94 -9.90
C SER A 261 -2.54 13.46 -9.73
N GLN A 262 -2.81 12.17 -9.98
CA GLN A 262 -4.10 11.55 -9.71
C GLN A 262 -4.42 11.54 -8.21
N GLY A 263 -3.43 11.15 -7.38
CA GLY A 263 -3.52 11.17 -5.93
C GLY A 263 -3.82 12.56 -5.37
N ASP A 264 -3.14 13.59 -5.87
CA ASP A 264 -3.33 14.98 -5.44
C ASP A 264 -4.76 15.48 -5.69
N ILE A 265 -5.33 15.17 -6.86
CA ILE A 265 -6.71 15.55 -7.19
C ILE A 265 -7.70 14.88 -6.24
N ILE A 266 -7.51 13.58 -5.95
CA ILE A 266 -8.37 12.84 -5.02
C ILE A 266 -8.22 13.39 -3.60
N ASN A 267 -6.98 13.62 -3.14
CA ASN A 267 -6.69 14.15 -1.81
C ASN A 267 -7.30 15.55 -1.61
N LEU A 268 -7.18 16.43 -2.61
CA LEU A 268 -7.79 17.76 -2.56
C LEU A 268 -9.33 17.67 -2.53
N GLY A 269 -9.92 16.81 -3.37
CA GLY A 269 -11.37 16.55 -3.34
C GLY A 269 -11.84 16.04 -1.97
N MET A 270 -11.05 15.19 -1.33
CA MET A 270 -11.31 14.68 0.01
C MET A 270 -11.27 15.77 1.07
N ILE A 271 -10.20 16.58 1.10
CA ILE A 271 -10.06 17.67 2.08
C ILE A 271 -11.20 18.67 1.94
N LEU A 272 -11.55 19.06 0.71
CA LEU A 272 -12.68 19.96 0.44
C LEU A 272 -14.00 19.34 0.90
N THR A 273 -14.20 18.05 0.64
CA THR A 273 -15.40 17.33 1.09
C THR A 273 -15.53 17.34 2.61
N ILE A 274 -14.44 17.04 3.34
CA ILE A 274 -14.43 17.06 4.81
C ILE A 274 -14.68 18.47 5.33
N LEU A 275 -14.09 19.49 4.70
CA LEU A 275 -14.31 20.89 5.06
C LEU A 275 -15.78 21.27 4.91
N VAL A 276 -16.41 20.96 3.77
CA VAL A 276 -17.83 21.25 3.55
C VAL A 276 -18.70 20.46 4.52
N SER A 277 -18.38 19.18 4.76
CA SER A 277 -19.09 18.34 5.74
C SER A 277 -19.01 18.93 7.15
N TYR A 278 -17.82 19.39 7.55
CA TYR A 278 -17.58 20.01 8.85
C TYR A 278 -18.37 21.31 9.01
N LEU A 279 -18.42 22.13 7.96
CA LEU A 279 -19.23 23.33 7.96
C LEU A 279 -20.71 22.98 8.16
N LEU A 280 -21.24 22.00 7.44
CA LEU A 280 -22.66 21.61 7.49
C LEU A 280 -23.08 20.93 8.80
N VAL A 281 -22.26 20.04 9.34
CA VAL A 281 -22.64 19.19 10.49
C VAL A 281 -22.19 19.78 11.82
N ILE A 282 -21.11 20.56 11.85
CA ILE A 282 -20.56 21.10 13.10
C ILE A 282 -20.78 22.60 13.19
N VAL A 283 -20.35 23.38 12.19
CA VAL A 283 -20.41 24.84 12.27
C VAL A 283 -21.84 25.36 12.15
N THR A 284 -22.62 24.88 11.17
CA THR A 284 -24.01 25.31 10.98
C THR A 284 -24.88 25.05 12.21
N PRO A 285 -24.85 23.85 12.85
CA PRO A 285 -25.60 23.63 14.09
C PRO A 285 -25.18 24.55 15.23
N LYS A 286 -23.87 24.81 15.40
CA LYS A 286 -23.39 25.77 16.41
C LYS A 286 -23.96 27.17 16.22
N LEU A 287 -24.09 27.63 14.97
CA LEU A 287 -24.68 28.93 14.64
C LEU A 287 -26.19 28.95 14.91
N LEU A 288 -26.91 27.86 14.64
CA LEU A 288 -28.35 27.76 14.83
C LEU A 288 -28.75 27.56 16.31
N PHE A 289 -28.05 26.68 17.02
CA PHE A 289 -28.41 26.27 18.39
C PHE A 289 -27.80 27.16 19.49
N LYS A 290 -26.76 27.93 19.14
CA LYS A 290 -25.97 28.80 20.04
C LYS A 290 -25.22 27.99 21.12
N ASP A 291 -24.38 28.68 21.91
CA ASP A 291 -23.64 28.10 23.05
C ASP A 291 -22.69 26.92 22.70
N ASP A 292 -22.10 26.95 21.50
CA ASP A 292 -21.26 25.87 20.94
C ASP A 292 -21.97 24.50 20.88
N ALA A 293 -23.31 24.50 20.81
CA ALA A 293 -24.10 23.28 20.72
C ALA A 293 -24.05 22.68 19.32
N THR A 294 -23.45 21.50 19.21
CA THR A 294 -23.54 20.62 18.04
C THR A 294 -24.79 19.74 18.12
N ILE A 295 -25.05 18.91 17.11
CA ILE A 295 -26.23 18.00 17.11
C ILE A 295 -26.16 17.06 18.31
N GLY A 296 -25.03 16.37 18.51
CA GLY A 296 -24.84 15.43 19.62
C GLY A 296 -24.93 16.11 20.98
N ARG A 297 -24.36 17.31 21.14
CA ARG A 297 -24.49 18.10 22.37
C ARG A 297 -25.93 18.51 22.61
N LYS A 298 -26.66 18.93 21.57
CA LYS A 298 -28.06 19.33 21.71
C LYS A 298 -28.95 18.16 22.12
N VAL A 299 -28.73 16.98 21.55
CA VAL A 299 -29.45 15.74 21.91
C VAL A 299 -29.21 15.35 23.37
N LEU A 300 -28.00 15.56 23.88
CA LEU A 300 -27.64 15.22 25.26
C LEU A 300 -27.78 16.37 26.27
N GLY A 301 -28.32 17.52 25.86
CA GLY A 301 -28.50 18.67 26.75
C GLY A 301 -27.20 19.27 27.27
N LEU A 302 -26.15 19.32 26.44
CA LEU A 302 -24.85 19.88 26.82
C LEU A 302 -24.66 21.29 26.26
N GLY A 303 -24.11 22.20 27.08
CA GLY A 303 -23.81 23.58 26.70
C GLY A 303 -22.43 24.02 27.16
N LEU A 304 -21.85 25.01 26.47
CA LEU A 304 -20.52 25.54 26.78
C LEU A 304 -20.63 26.94 27.43
N ILE A 305 -19.91 27.14 28.54
CA ILE A 305 -19.83 28.44 29.25
C ILE A 305 -18.38 28.88 29.44
N ASP A 306 -18.16 30.18 29.60
CA ASP A 306 -16.85 30.73 30.01
C ASP A 306 -16.53 30.30 31.45
N SER A 307 -15.34 29.73 31.67
CA SER A 307 -14.97 29.17 32.97
C SER A 307 -14.73 30.24 34.06
N LYS A 308 -14.55 31.51 33.69
CA LYS A 308 -14.28 32.60 34.64
C LYS A 308 -15.52 33.40 34.98
N ASN A 309 -16.29 33.78 33.96
CA ASN A 309 -17.42 34.69 34.13
C ASN A 309 -18.77 33.96 34.14
N LEU A 310 -18.78 32.65 33.86
CA LEU A 310 -19.98 31.82 33.69
C LEU A 310 -20.99 32.49 32.73
N ASP A 311 -20.44 33.14 31.70
CA ASP A 311 -21.16 33.91 30.68
C ASP A 311 -21.09 33.21 29.33
N ASN A 312 -21.81 33.77 28.36
CA ASN A 312 -21.72 33.37 26.95
C ASN A 312 -20.27 33.36 26.47
N VAL A 313 -19.92 32.29 25.77
CA VAL A 313 -18.59 32.11 25.19
C VAL A 313 -18.35 33.17 24.10
N LYS A 314 -17.20 33.84 24.18
CA LYS A 314 -16.82 34.87 23.21
C LYS A 314 -16.63 34.30 21.81
N TRP A 315 -16.95 35.08 20.78
CA TRP A 315 -16.93 34.64 19.38
C TRP A 315 -15.56 34.11 18.92
N TYR A 316 -14.46 34.73 19.36
CA TYR A 316 -13.11 34.29 18.98
C TYR A 316 -12.76 32.94 19.61
N THR A 317 -13.33 32.62 20.77
CA THR A 317 -13.20 31.29 21.39
C THR A 317 -13.97 30.23 20.62
N LEU A 318 -15.16 30.57 20.10
CA LEU A 318 -15.91 29.67 19.21
C LEU A 318 -15.14 29.42 17.91
N LEU A 319 -14.49 30.44 17.36
CA LEU A 319 -13.66 30.33 16.16
C LEU A 319 -12.45 29.41 16.39
N THR A 320 -11.67 29.62 17.46
CA THR A 320 -10.50 28.76 17.75
C THR A 320 -10.92 27.30 17.97
N ARG A 321 -12.00 27.06 18.72
CA ARG A 321 -12.55 25.70 18.90
C ARG A 321 -12.99 25.07 17.60
N SER A 322 -13.48 25.85 16.65
CA SER A 322 -13.91 25.34 15.34
C SER A 322 -12.72 25.01 14.44
N VAL A 323 -11.64 25.80 14.47
CA VAL A 323 -10.40 25.48 13.74
C VAL A 323 -9.75 24.19 14.27
N PHE A 324 -9.58 24.07 15.59
CA PHE A 324 -9.05 22.84 16.18
C PHE A 324 -10.01 21.66 16.01
N GLY A 325 -11.32 21.92 16.04
CA GLY A 325 -12.34 20.92 15.76
C GLY A 325 -12.21 20.36 14.34
N PHE A 326 -12.04 21.22 13.33
CA PHE A 326 -11.83 20.76 11.95
C PHE A 326 -10.65 19.80 11.83
N LEU A 327 -9.50 20.13 12.44
CA LEU A 327 -8.34 19.25 12.46
C LEU A 327 -8.67 17.89 13.10
N ALA A 328 -9.42 17.88 14.20
CA ALA A 328 -9.83 16.64 14.85
C ALA A 328 -10.74 15.77 13.96
N TYR A 329 -11.61 16.39 13.17
CA TYR A 329 -12.52 15.69 12.25
C TYR A 329 -11.89 15.29 10.92
N LEU A 330 -10.66 15.71 10.59
CA LEU A 330 -9.93 15.18 9.43
C LEU A 330 -9.77 13.66 9.49
N VAL A 331 -9.75 13.07 10.69
CA VAL A 331 -9.70 11.62 10.91
C VAL A 331 -10.87 10.87 10.23
N THR A 332 -12.00 11.54 9.95
CA THR A 332 -13.10 10.95 9.18
C THR A 332 -12.69 10.51 7.76
N ALA A 333 -11.58 11.04 7.24
CA ALA A 333 -10.96 10.59 6.00
C ALA A 333 -10.72 9.07 5.97
N PHE A 334 -10.39 8.43 7.11
CA PHE A 334 -10.15 6.98 7.16
C PHE A 334 -11.35 6.12 6.75
N ALA A 335 -12.57 6.67 6.76
CA ALA A 335 -13.76 5.97 6.30
C ALA A 335 -13.89 5.95 4.78
N ILE A 336 -13.24 6.86 4.05
CA ILE A 336 -13.42 7.00 2.59
C ILE A 336 -13.00 5.76 1.79
N PRO A 337 -11.93 5.03 2.13
CA PRO A 337 -11.56 3.79 1.43
C PRO A 337 -12.61 2.67 1.50
N ILE A 338 -13.57 2.75 2.43
CA ILE A 338 -14.70 1.81 2.52
C ILE A 338 -15.63 1.96 1.31
N LEU A 339 -15.60 3.11 0.62
CA LEU A 339 -16.47 3.36 -0.53
C LEU A 339 -16.16 2.37 -1.68
N PRO A 340 -17.19 1.90 -2.41
CA PRO A 340 -17.03 0.86 -3.44
C PRO A 340 -15.98 1.18 -4.50
N MET A 341 -15.82 2.45 -4.86
CA MET A 341 -14.84 2.91 -5.85
C MET A 341 -13.37 2.67 -5.45
N PHE A 342 -13.10 2.50 -4.15
CA PHE A 342 -11.76 2.20 -3.64
C PHE A 342 -11.59 0.74 -3.22
N ASN A 343 -12.68 -0.03 -3.08
CA ASN A 343 -12.64 -1.45 -2.71
C ASN A 343 -11.72 -1.74 -1.50
N PHE A 344 -11.83 -0.94 -0.43
CA PHE A 344 -10.97 -1.02 0.77
C PHE A 344 -9.47 -0.81 0.50
N SER A 345 -9.10 -0.25 -0.65
CA SER A 345 -7.73 0.11 -0.96
C SER A 345 -7.33 1.39 -0.26
N TYR A 346 -6.37 1.29 0.65
CA TYR A 346 -5.76 2.43 1.36
C TYR A 346 -4.57 3.04 0.60
N THR A 347 -4.27 2.55 -0.61
CA THR A 347 -3.14 3.03 -1.43
C THR A 347 -3.20 4.53 -1.69
N THR A 348 -4.39 5.11 -1.72
CA THR A 348 -4.61 6.55 -1.89
C THR A 348 -3.98 7.39 -0.77
N PHE A 349 -3.90 6.85 0.45
CA PHE A 349 -3.26 7.54 1.58
C PHE A 349 -1.75 7.37 1.63
N SER A 350 -1.21 6.45 0.84
CA SER A 350 0.22 6.26 0.64
C SER A 350 0.78 7.25 -0.38
N PHE A 351 -0.08 7.94 -1.16
CA PHE A 351 0.38 8.98 -2.09
C PHE A 351 1.03 10.15 -1.33
N PRO A 352 2.15 10.66 -1.84
CA PRO A 352 2.85 11.78 -1.23
C PRO A 352 1.94 13.02 -1.27
N PHE A 353 1.63 13.59 -0.11
CA PHE A 353 0.87 14.83 0.02
C PHE A 353 1.79 16.06 -0.02
N ILE A 354 3.03 15.91 0.48
CA ILE A 354 4.14 16.87 0.31
C ILE A 354 5.35 16.06 -0.15
N TYR A 355 5.93 16.43 -1.29
CA TYR A 355 7.14 15.82 -1.85
C TYR A 355 8.27 16.85 -1.93
N ASN A 356 9.34 16.66 -1.16
CA ASN A 356 10.55 17.50 -1.19
C ASN A 356 11.81 16.65 -1.46
N GLY A 357 11.79 15.85 -2.53
CA GLY A 357 12.92 14.97 -2.89
C GLY A 357 12.95 13.69 -2.04
N PRO A 358 13.96 13.46 -1.17
CA PRO A 358 14.09 12.20 -0.42
C PRO A 358 13.03 12.02 0.67
N THR A 359 12.37 13.09 1.11
CA THR A 359 11.34 13.04 2.16
C THR A 359 9.96 13.28 1.57
N TYR A 360 9.04 12.36 1.82
CA TYR A 360 7.63 12.53 1.49
C TYR A 360 6.76 12.36 2.74
N PHE A 361 5.79 13.26 2.92
CA PHE A 361 4.73 13.09 3.90
C PHE A 361 3.49 12.65 3.14
N ASN A 362 3.04 11.43 3.37
CA ASN A 362 1.76 10.98 2.85
C ASN A 362 0.63 11.40 3.80
N LEU A 363 -0.59 11.44 3.27
CA LEU A 363 -1.75 11.88 4.02
C LEU A 363 -2.06 10.94 5.20
N GLY A 364 -1.77 9.64 5.06
CA GLY A 364 -1.91 8.67 6.14
C GLY A 364 -1.10 9.02 7.39
N VAL A 365 0.16 9.43 7.22
CA VAL A 365 1.04 9.85 8.33
C VAL A 365 0.49 11.09 9.03
N ILE A 366 0.02 12.08 8.27
CA ILE A 366 -0.59 13.30 8.84
C ILE A 366 -1.82 12.94 9.68
N LEU A 367 -2.71 12.10 9.14
CA LEU A 367 -3.91 11.66 9.83
C LEU A 367 -3.59 10.84 11.10
N LEU A 368 -2.53 10.01 11.07
CA LEU A 368 -2.07 9.25 12.24
C LEU A 368 -1.60 10.17 13.36
N VAL A 369 -0.81 11.20 13.03
CA VAL A 369 -0.38 12.22 14.01
C VAL A 369 -1.59 12.90 14.66
N ILE A 370 -2.61 13.24 13.88
CA ILE A 370 -3.86 13.82 14.39
C ILE A 370 -4.58 12.86 15.35
N ILE A 371 -4.68 11.57 15.00
CA ILE A 371 -5.26 10.54 15.90
C ILE A 371 -4.51 10.52 17.23
N VAL A 372 -3.18 10.48 17.20
CA VAL A 372 -2.36 10.44 18.42
C VAL A 372 -2.61 11.68 19.29
N ILE A 373 -2.67 12.87 18.69
CA ILE A 373 -2.98 14.12 19.42
C ILE A 373 -4.37 14.06 20.04
N ASN A 374 -5.38 13.58 19.31
CA ASN A 374 -6.75 13.42 19.82
C ASN A 374 -6.84 12.42 20.97
N LEU A 375 -6.09 11.30 20.89
CA LEU A 375 -6.00 10.31 21.96
C LEU A 375 -5.35 10.91 23.21
N ILE A 376 -4.22 11.61 23.08
CA ILE A 376 -3.55 12.28 24.19
C ILE A 376 -4.51 13.28 24.86
N SER A 377 -5.22 14.09 24.07
CA SER A 377 -6.21 15.05 24.58
C SER A 377 -7.35 14.36 25.34
N SER A 378 -7.82 13.22 24.84
CA SER A 378 -8.89 12.44 25.45
C SER A 378 -8.43 11.78 26.76
N VAL A 379 -7.24 11.19 26.79
CA VAL A 379 -6.63 10.61 27.99
C VAL A 379 -6.41 11.67 29.06
N PHE A 380 -5.94 12.86 28.68
CA PHE A 380 -5.78 13.97 29.62
C PHE A 380 -7.09 14.37 30.30
N SER A 381 -8.22 14.31 29.57
CA SER A 381 -9.54 14.62 30.13
C SER A 381 -10.02 13.62 31.19
N LEU A 382 -9.57 12.35 31.13
CA LEU A 382 -9.89 11.31 32.11
C LEU A 382 -9.19 11.54 33.45
N PHE A 383 -7.94 12.02 33.42
CA PHE A 383 -7.12 12.23 34.62
C PHE A 383 -7.24 13.65 35.21
N SER A 384 -7.87 14.58 34.51
CA SER A 384 -8.10 15.94 35.00
C SER A 384 -9.18 15.96 36.08
N LYS A 385 -8.84 16.43 37.29
CA LYS A 385 -9.80 16.58 38.42
C LYS A 385 -11.06 17.38 38.04
N LYS A 386 -10.92 18.36 37.15
CA LYS A 386 -12.02 19.21 36.68
C LYS A 386 -12.76 18.62 35.47
N LYS A 387 -12.39 17.42 34.99
CA LYS A 387 -12.92 16.74 33.79
C LYS A 387 -12.89 17.65 32.57
N VAL A 388 -11.80 18.38 32.35
CA VAL A 388 -11.66 19.42 31.32
C VAL A 388 -10.76 18.89 30.20
N THR A 389 -11.12 19.13 28.94
CA THR A 389 -10.27 18.73 27.80
C THR A 389 -9.11 19.73 27.61
N LEU A 390 -8.07 19.34 26.86
CA LEU A 390 -6.97 20.26 26.54
C LEU A 390 -7.48 21.53 25.84
N LEU A 391 -8.45 21.39 24.92
CA LEU A 391 -9.07 22.50 24.22
C LEU A 391 -9.81 23.44 25.17
N ASP A 392 -10.55 22.88 26.13
CA ASP A 392 -11.26 23.65 27.15
C ASP A 392 -10.29 24.47 28.04
N ILE A 393 -9.10 23.94 28.35
CA ILE A 393 -8.05 24.67 29.09
C ILE A 393 -7.50 25.84 28.26
N ILE A 394 -7.13 25.57 27.00
CA ILE A 394 -6.60 26.60 26.08
C ILE A 394 -7.62 27.74 25.91
N THR A 395 -8.90 27.37 25.82
CA THR A 395 -9.99 28.30 25.53
C THR A 395 -10.66 28.89 26.77
N ARG A 396 -10.29 28.44 27.97
CA ARG A 396 -10.89 28.82 29.26
C ARG A 396 -12.42 28.64 29.26
N THR A 397 -12.87 27.48 28.81
CA THR A 397 -14.29 27.13 28.75
C THR A 397 -14.58 25.89 29.56
N LYS A 398 -15.85 25.71 29.93
CA LYS A 398 -16.34 24.54 30.63
C LYS A 398 -17.60 24.02 29.94
N LEU A 399 -17.63 22.72 29.68
CA LEU A 399 -18.82 22.04 29.17
C LEU A 399 -19.68 21.57 30.36
N VAL A 400 -20.92 22.01 30.37
CA VAL A 400 -21.89 21.77 31.45
C VAL A 400 -23.08 20.96 30.95
N ASP A 401 -23.73 20.27 31.88
CA ASP A 401 -24.93 19.48 31.63
C ASP A 401 -26.17 20.27 32.04
N GLU A 402 -26.99 20.68 31.08
CA GLU A 402 -28.20 21.49 31.31
C GLU A 402 -29.21 20.79 32.25
N GLN A 403 -29.08 19.48 32.45
CA GLN A 403 -30.00 18.66 33.24
C GLN A 403 -29.49 18.33 34.66
N GLU A 404 -28.19 18.52 34.96
CA GLU A 404 -27.64 18.29 36.30
C GLU A 404 -27.52 19.62 37.05
N GLU A 405 -28.24 19.79 38.18
CA GLU A 405 -28.06 20.95 39.06
C GLU A 405 -26.70 20.87 39.79
N PHE A 406 -26.08 22.03 40.01
CA PHE A 406 -24.82 22.18 40.69
C PHE A 406 -24.99 21.89 42.19
N ASP A 407 -24.52 20.75 42.67
CA ASP A 407 -24.44 20.45 44.11
C ASP A 407 -23.16 21.08 44.70
N GLU A 408 -23.31 22.10 45.55
CA GLU A 408 -22.20 22.77 46.27
C GLU A 408 -21.45 21.85 47.26
N ASN A 409 -21.91 20.61 47.48
CA ASN A 409 -21.42 19.72 48.53
C ASN A 409 -20.43 18.63 48.08
N ASN A 410 -19.96 18.62 46.82
CA ASN A 410 -19.10 17.56 46.28
C ASN A 410 -17.87 18.10 45.52
N ASP A 411 -17.12 19.04 46.12
CA ASP A 411 -15.76 19.41 45.69
C ASP A 411 -14.67 18.83 46.61
#